data_AF-A0A6H1ZYJ7-F1
#
_entry.id   AF-A0A6H1ZYJ7-F1
#
_cell.length_a   1.000
_cell.length_b   1.000
_cell.length_c   1.000
_cell.angle_alpha   90.00
_cell.angle_beta   90.00
_cell.angle_gamma   90.00
#
_symmetry.space_group_name_H-M   'P 1'
#
loop_
_entity.id
_entity.type
_entity.pdbx_description
1 polymer ?
#
loop_
_entity_poly.entity_id
_entity_poly.type
_entity_poly.pdbx_seq_one_letter_code
_entity_poly.pdbx_strand_id
1 'polypeptide(L)'
;MGYSITTAIDYIADRIGKDSASIGAIKKLDVDRILLMAIVSLLQSNYSDIEEPNGPVEGQIWWDKTAGYHKKYSGATWSALSSAAGISNVVEDTTPQLGGILMFNDFAMQLTAPLTADHTWTGLTVSATAGESLTIGQLCYFKSDGKFWLADSDAVATTKGMLALATATIAADTAGIFLLYGVLRDDTFAYTIGAELFVHTTGGVPTATAPTGLGDVQRIIAHAFPNADTIFFHPPSADYVEIKV
;
A
#
# COMPACT_ATOMS: atom_id res chain seq x y z
N MET A 1 -83.96 20.83 -33.31
CA MET A 1 -83.36 22.17 -33.53
C MET A 1 -81.89 22.06 -33.16
N GLY A 2 -81.01 21.89 -34.16
CA GLY A 2 -79.57 21.79 -33.92
C GLY A 2 -78.98 23.19 -33.79
N TYR A 3 -78.30 23.47 -32.69
CA TYR A 3 -77.50 24.69 -32.56
C TYR A 3 -76.33 24.57 -33.55
N SER A 4 -76.08 25.63 -34.34
CA SER A 4 -74.94 25.61 -35.25
C SER A 4 -73.65 25.63 -34.43
N ILE A 5 -72.60 24.98 -34.95
CA ILE A 5 -71.26 24.99 -34.35
C ILE A 5 -70.78 26.42 -34.07
N THR A 6 -71.21 27.38 -34.89
CA THR A 6 -70.94 28.82 -34.72
C THR A 6 -71.51 29.35 -33.40
N THR A 7 -72.75 29.00 -33.02
CA THR A 7 -73.38 29.47 -31.78
C THR A 7 -72.73 28.90 -30.51
N ALA A 8 -72.16 27.69 -30.58
CA ALA A 8 -71.44 27.09 -29.46
C ALA A 8 -70.07 27.75 -29.23
N ILE A 9 -69.37 28.11 -30.31
CA ILE A 9 -68.08 28.80 -30.25
C ILE A 9 -68.25 30.22 -29.70
N ASP A 10 -69.28 30.95 -30.14
CA ASP A 10 -69.57 32.31 -29.65
C ASP A 10 -69.95 32.32 -28.16
N TYR A 11 -70.65 31.28 -27.67
CA TYR A 11 -71.00 31.14 -26.25
C TYR A 11 -69.78 30.88 -25.35
N ILE A 12 -68.82 30.09 -25.84
CA ILE A 12 -67.57 29.80 -25.14
C ILE A 12 -66.66 31.04 -25.15
N ALA A 13 -66.58 31.76 -26.27
CA ALA A 13 -65.82 33.00 -26.39
C ALA A 13 -66.36 34.12 -25.47
N ASP A 14 -67.69 34.28 -25.36
CA ASP A 14 -68.31 35.25 -24.45
C ASP A 14 -68.10 34.93 -22.96
N ARG A 15 -67.97 33.63 -22.62
CA ARG A 15 -67.69 33.19 -21.23
C ARG A 15 -66.22 33.28 -20.86
N ILE A 16 -65.31 33.09 -21.81
CA ILE A 16 -63.87 33.29 -21.60
C ILE A 16 -63.54 34.79 -21.54
N GLY A 17 -64.30 35.66 -22.21
CA GLY A 17 -64.01 37.10 -22.31
C GLY A 17 -64.28 37.97 -21.06
N LYS A 18 -64.79 37.45 -19.94
CA LYS A 18 -65.41 38.29 -18.89
C LYS A 18 -64.77 38.32 -17.49
N ASP A 19 -63.68 37.61 -17.22
CA ASP A 19 -62.98 37.75 -15.93
C ASP A 19 -61.45 37.67 -16.09
N SER A 20 -60.87 38.82 -16.39
CA SER A 20 -59.43 39.02 -16.53
C SER A 20 -58.65 38.75 -15.23
N ALA A 21 -59.29 38.84 -14.06
CA ALA A 21 -58.67 38.46 -12.78
C ALA A 21 -58.56 36.94 -12.64
N SER A 22 -59.61 36.20 -13.02
CA SER A 22 -59.57 34.74 -13.08
C SER A 22 -58.55 34.22 -14.10
N ILE A 23 -58.43 34.85 -15.28
CA ILE A 23 -57.41 34.51 -16.29
C ILE A 23 -55.99 34.80 -15.77
N GLY A 24 -55.79 35.92 -15.07
CA GLY A 24 -54.50 36.26 -14.45
C GLY A 24 -54.11 35.29 -13.33
N ALA A 25 -55.09 34.89 -12.50
CA ALA A 25 -54.89 33.90 -11.44
C ALA A 25 -54.58 32.51 -12.02
N ILE A 26 -55.31 32.07 -13.06
CA ILE A 26 -55.06 30.80 -13.76
C ILE A 26 -53.66 30.79 -14.40
N LYS A 27 -53.28 31.85 -15.11
CA LYS A 27 -51.92 31.97 -15.68
C LYS A 27 -50.83 31.98 -14.62
N LYS A 28 -51.06 32.63 -13.47
CA LYS A 28 -50.10 32.64 -12.35
C LYS A 28 -49.99 31.26 -11.71
N LEU A 29 -51.09 30.55 -11.55
CA LEU A 29 -51.12 29.15 -11.08
C LEU A 29 -50.36 28.22 -12.02
N ASP A 30 -50.46 28.41 -13.34
CA ASP A 30 -49.69 27.65 -14.32
C ASP A 30 -48.19 27.95 -14.23
N VAL A 31 -47.79 29.22 -14.12
CA VAL A 31 -46.38 29.61 -13.96
C VAL A 31 -45.79 29.08 -12.64
N ASP A 32 -46.51 29.21 -11.53
CA ASP A 32 -46.06 28.74 -10.22
C ASP A 32 -45.97 27.19 -10.17
N ARG A 33 -46.88 26.49 -10.86
CA ARG A 33 -46.80 25.03 -11.01
C ARG A 33 -45.63 24.60 -11.89
N ILE A 34 -45.38 25.30 -12.99
CA ILE A 34 -44.21 25.05 -13.85
C ILE A 34 -42.91 25.28 -13.07
N LEU A 35 -42.85 26.35 -12.28
CA LEU A 35 -41.68 26.67 -11.45
C LEU A 35 -41.49 25.63 -10.34
N LEU A 36 -42.57 25.21 -9.68
CA LEU A 36 -42.53 24.16 -8.67
C LEU A 36 -42.11 22.81 -9.28
N MET A 37 -42.63 22.45 -10.45
CA MET A 37 -42.24 21.24 -11.17
C MET A 37 -40.77 21.28 -11.60
N ALA A 38 -40.26 22.43 -12.05
CA ALA A 38 -38.85 22.61 -12.40
C ALA A 38 -37.94 22.51 -11.17
N ILE A 39 -38.30 23.14 -10.05
CA ILE A 39 -37.54 23.07 -8.79
C ILE A 39 -37.58 21.65 -8.22
N VAL A 40 -38.73 20.98 -8.24
CA VAL A 40 -38.87 19.59 -7.79
C VAL A 40 -38.04 18.65 -8.67
N SER A 41 -38.04 18.84 -9.99
CA SER A 41 -37.22 18.07 -10.92
C SER A 41 -35.72 18.28 -10.69
N LEU A 42 -35.30 19.53 -10.41
CA LEU A 42 -33.91 19.87 -10.10
C LEU A 42 -33.44 19.33 -8.75
N LEU A 43 -34.33 19.28 -7.76
CA LEU A 43 -34.02 18.69 -6.45
C LEU A 43 -33.94 17.17 -6.53
N GLN A 44 -34.83 16.54 -7.31
CA GLN A 44 -34.84 15.10 -7.51
C GLN A 44 -33.55 14.61 -8.18
N SER A 45 -33.09 15.30 -9.24
CA SER A 45 -31.88 14.96 -10.00
C SER A 45 -30.56 15.19 -9.25
N ASN A 46 -30.57 15.90 -8.12
CA ASN A 46 -29.36 16.25 -7.38
C ASN A 46 -29.23 15.54 -6.03
N TYR A 47 -30.34 15.01 -5.48
CA TYR A 47 -30.34 14.52 -4.10
C TYR A 47 -30.99 13.15 -3.89
N SER A 48 -31.67 12.55 -4.88
CA SER A 48 -32.44 11.33 -4.64
C SER A 48 -32.38 10.26 -5.72
N ASP A 49 -31.38 10.27 -6.59
CA ASP A 49 -31.36 9.32 -7.70
C ASP A 49 -31.24 7.87 -7.18
N ILE A 50 -32.34 7.13 -7.36
CA ILE A 50 -32.42 5.66 -7.19
C ILE A 50 -31.61 4.96 -8.28
N GLU A 51 -31.34 5.65 -9.39
CA GLU A 51 -30.69 5.16 -10.60
C GLU A 51 -29.39 5.93 -10.87
N GLU A 52 -28.55 5.39 -11.76
CA GLU A 52 -27.28 6.02 -12.12
C GLU A 52 -27.51 7.38 -12.83
N PRO A 53 -26.82 8.46 -12.43
CA PRO A 53 -26.99 9.78 -13.06
C PRO A 53 -26.69 9.77 -14.56
N ASN A 54 -27.59 10.36 -15.36
CA ASN A 54 -27.42 10.49 -16.80
C ASN A 54 -26.65 11.79 -17.14
N GLY A 55 -25.47 11.66 -17.74
CA GLY A 55 -24.55 12.77 -18.00
C GLY A 55 -23.72 13.19 -16.78
N PRO A 56 -23.03 12.27 -16.09
CA PRO A 56 -22.28 12.61 -14.89
C PRO A 56 -21.05 13.47 -15.19
N VAL A 57 -20.69 14.31 -14.22
CA VAL A 57 -19.47 15.14 -14.28
C VAL A 57 -18.33 14.47 -13.53
N GLU A 58 -17.09 14.65 -14.02
CA GLU A 58 -15.91 14.10 -13.34
C GLU A 58 -15.89 14.55 -11.86
N GLY A 59 -15.72 13.58 -10.96
CA GLY A 59 -15.74 13.80 -9.53
C GLY A 59 -17.11 13.70 -8.86
N GLN A 60 -18.20 13.57 -9.62
CA GLN A 60 -19.54 13.38 -9.06
C GLN A 60 -19.60 12.12 -8.19
N ILE A 61 -20.34 12.21 -7.08
CA ILE A 61 -20.59 11.09 -6.16
C ILE A 61 -22.06 10.70 -6.23
N TRP A 62 -22.33 9.41 -6.31
CA TRP A 62 -23.68 8.83 -6.35
C TRP A 62 -23.79 7.67 -5.35
N TRP A 63 -24.96 7.44 -4.77
CA TRP A 63 -25.21 6.26 -3.92
C TRP A 63 -25.87 5.16 -4.74
N ASP A 64 -25.15 4.06 -4.97
CA ASP A 64 -25.70 2.90 -5.66
C ASP A 64 -26.55 2.07 -4.68
N LYS A 65 -27.87 2.12 -4.84
CA LYS A 65 -28.80 1.39 -3.96
C LYS A 65 -28.75 -0.12 -4.15
N THR A 66 -28.42 -0.59 -5.35
CA THR A 66 -28.28 -2.02 -5.64
C THR A 66 -27.03 -2.56 -4.97
N ALA A 67 -25.96 -1.77 -4.98
CA ALA A 67 -24.67 -2.18 -4.45
C ALA A 67 -24.46 -1.83 -2.96
N GLY A 68 -25.21 -0.86 -2.43
CA GLY A 68 -25.19 -0.46 -1.02
C GLY A 68 -23.98 0.40 -0.63
N TYR A 69 -23.38 1.13 -1.57
CA TYR A 69 -22.24 2.01 -1.33
C TYR A 69 -22.23 3.21 -2.27
N HIS A 70 -21.47 4.26 -1.90
CA HIS A 70 -21.22 5.39 -2.80
C HIS A 70 -20.33 4.96 -3.98
N LYS A 71 -20.46 5.65 -5.11
CA LYS A 71 -19.57 5.56 -6.27
C LYS A 71 -19.10 6.95 -6.68
N LYS A 72 -17.91 7.08 -7.25
CA LYS A 72 -17.35 8.30 -7.83
C LYS A 72 -17.25 8.17 -9.35
N TYR A 73 -17.64 9.19 -10.10
CA TYR A 73 -17.43 9.24 -11.54
C TYR A 73 -16.03 9.75 -11.89
N SER A 74 -15.30 9.00 -12.73
CA SER A 74 -13.93 9.33 -13.16
C SER A 74 -13.85 10.24 -14.39
N GLY A 75 -15.00 10.64 -14.96
CA GLY A 75 -15.06 11.26 -16.29
C GLY A 75 -15.35 10.25 -17.41
N ALA A 76 -15.30 8.95 -17.11
CA ALA A 76 -15.69 7.87 -18.04
C ALA A 76 -16.58 6.81 -17.40
N THR A 77 -16.27 6.39 -16.17
CA THR A 77 -16.96 5.29 -15.48
C THR A 77 -17.20 5.60 -14.00
N TRP A 78 -18.17 4.92 -13.39
CA TRP A 78 -18.40 4.95 -11.94
C TRP A 78 -17.59 3.88 -11.22
N SER A 79 -16.84 4.27 -10.19
CA SER A 79 -16.07 3.36 -9.33
C SER A 79 -16.56 3.41 -7.88
N ALA A 80 -16.48 2.30 -7.14
CA ALA A 80 -16.93 2.24 -5.75
C ALA A 80 -16.11 3.16 -4.82
N LEU A 81 -16.81 3.94 -4.01
CA LEU A 81 -16.36 4.63 -2.80
C LEU A 81 -16.82 3.81 -1.58
N SER A 82 -16.52 2.51 -1.56
CA SER A 82 -16.89 1.64 -0.45
C SER A 82 -15.85 1.74 0.67
N SER A 83 -16.25 2.32 1.79
CA SER A 83 -15.58 2.17 3.08
C SER A 83 -16.24 1.01 3.83
N ALA A 84 -15.62 -0.17 3.83
CA ALA A 84 -16.00 -1.23 4.77
C ALA A 84 -14.80 -1.90 5.48
N ALA A 85 -13.55 -1.68 5.05
CA ALA A 85 -12.35 -2.00 5.84
C ALA A 85 -11.09 -1.33 5.25
N GLY A 86 -10.80 -0.08 5.63
CA GLY A 86 -9.52 0.56 5.30
C GLY A 86 -9.21 0.77 3.81
N ILE A 87 -7.93 1.02 3.54
CA ILE A 87 -7.31 1.30 2.23
C ILE A 87 -7.48 0.08 1.31
N SER A 88 -8.67 -0.12 0.75
CA SER A 88 -9.00 -1.33 -0.02
C SER A 88 -8.16 -1.49 -1.30
N ASN A 89 -7.41 -0.47 -1.74
CA ASN A 89 -6.62 -0.53 -2.96
C ASN A 89 -5.12 -0.21 -2.78
N VAL A 90 -4.51 -0.64 -1.67
CA VAL A 90 -3.03 -0.70 -1.56
C VAL A 90 -2.44 -1.80 -2.45
N VAL A 91 -3.20 -2.86 -2.73
CA VAL A 91 -2.69 -4.06 -3.39
C VAL A 91 -2.27 -3.81 -4.84
N GLU A 92 -2.95 -2.90 -5.55
CA GLU A 92 -2.59 -2.50 -6.92
C GLU A 92 -1.64 -1.29 -6.95
N ASP A 93 -1.57 -0.54 -5.85
CA ASP A 93 -0.63 0.57 -5.71
C ASP A 93 0.78 0.00 -5.52
N THR A 94 1.65 0.22 -6.49
CA THR A 94 3.05 -0.23 -6.44
C THR A 94 3.95 0.71 -5.64
N THR A 95 3.41 1.85 -5.18
CA THR A 95 4.10 2.88 -4.40
C THR A 95 3.25 3.42 -3.23
N PRO A 96 2.64 2.56 -2.40
CA PRO A 96 1.71 3.02 -1.39
C PRO A 96 2.45 3.86 -0.35
N GLN A 97 2.00 5.09 -0.15
CA GLN A 97 2.53 5.98 0.89
C GLN A 97 1.45 6.31 1.92
N LEU A 98 1.83 6.24 3.20
CA LEU A 98 0.94 6.57 4.32
C LEU A 98 1.03 8.05 4.73
N GLY A 99 1.91 8.83 4.08
CA GLY A 99 2.13 10.25 4.38
C GLY A 99 2.61 10.53 5.81
N GLY A 100 3.06 9.51 6.55
CA GLY A 100 3.38 9.58 7.97
C GLY A 100 3.79 8.23 8.57
N ILE A 101 3.83 8.15 9.90
CA ILE A 101 4.19 6.94 10.65
C ILE A 101 3.10 5.86 10.47
N LEU A 102 3.53 4.63 10.18
CA LEU A 102 2.66 3.45 10.22
C LEU A 102 2.38 3.07 11.68
N MET A 103 1.13 3.23 12.12
CA MET A 103 0.68 2.84 13.46
C MET A 103 0.02 1.46 13.43
N PHE A 104 0.41 0.55 14.33
CA PHE A 104 -0.14 -0.80 14.43
C PHE A 104 -1.19 -0.97 15.55
N ASN A 105 -1.45 0.07 16.35
CA ASN A 105 -2.21 -0.04 17.61
C ASN A 105 -1.68 -1.22 18.44
N ASP A 106 -2.55 -2.16 18.82
CA ASP A 106 -2.20 -3.36 19.58
C ASP A 106 -1.93 -4.60 18.69
N PHE A 107 -1.76 -4.41 17.37
CA PHE A 107 -1.40 -5.47 16.44
C PHE A 107 0.11 -5.60 16.26
N ALA A 108 0.56 -6.80 15.90
CA ALA A 108 1.97 -7.08 15.64
C ALA A 108 2.33 -6.95 14.16
N MET A 109 3.59 -6.60 13.90
CA MET A 109 4.24 -6.83 12.61
C MET A 109 4.70 -8.29 12.55
N GLN A 110 4.11 -9.09 11.67
CA GLN A 110 4.50 -10.49 11.51
C GLN A 110 5.46 -10.65 10.34
N LEU A 111 6.59 -11.32 10.58
CA LEU A 111 7.48 -11.79 9.53
C LEU A 111 7.08 -13.21 9.13
N THR A 112 7.11 -13.51 7.83
CA THR A 112 6.81 -14.85 7.30
C THR A 112 7.97 -15.82 7.52
N ALA A 113 7.71 -16.91 8.23
CA ALA A 113 8.63 -18.05 8.36
C ALA A 113 7.84 -19.36 8.60
N PRO A 114 8.28 -20.52 8.08
CA PRO A 114 9.38 -20.70 7.13
C PRO A 114 9.08 -20.06 5.78
N LEU A 115 10.13 -19.63 5.10
CA LEU A 115 10.03 -19.23 3.70
C LEU A 115 9.97 -20.48 2.83
N THR A 116 9.15 -20.45 1.76
CA THR A 116 8.82 -21.66 0.99
C THR A 116 9.71 -21.90 -0.23
N ALA A 117 10.44 -20.90 -0.70
CA ALA A 117 11.30 -20.99 -1.87
C ALA A 117 12.75 -20.61 -1.54
N ASP A 118 13.67 -21.14 -2.35
CA ASP A 118 15.08 -20.77 -2.30
C ASP A 118 15.29 -19.28 -2.62
N HIS A 119 16.35 -18.71 -2.07
CA HIS A 119 16.74 -17.31 -2.24
C HIS A 119 15.62 -16.30 -1.94
N THR A 120 14.87 -16.54 -0.87
CA THR A 120 13.79 -15.64 -0.43
C THR A 120 14.11 -15.03 0.93
N TRP A 121 13.42 -13.92 1.24
CA TRP A 121 13.62 -13.18 2.47
C TRP A 121 12.37 -12.40 2.87
N THR A 122 12.30 -12.03 4.15
CA THR A 122 11.29 -11.11 4.69
C THR A 122 11.91 -10.32 5.84
N GLY A 123 11.56 -9.04 5.99
CA GLY A 123 12.11 -8.22 7.05
C GLY A 123 12.24 -6.75 6.72
N LEU A 124 13.02 -6.05 7.55
CA LEU A 124 13.42 -4.67 7.33
C LEU A 124 14.60 -4.64 6.36
N THR A 125 14.45 -3.88 5.27
CA THR A 125 15.48 -3.77 4.23
C THR A 125 15.84 -2.32 3.91
N VAL A 126 16.98 -2.16 3.23
CA VAL A 126 17.43 -0.90 2.66
C VAL A 126 17.96 -1.12 1.25
N SER A 127 17.74 -0.15 0.35
CA SER A 127 18.41 -0.10 -0.95
C SER A 127 19.72 0.65 -0.81
N ALA A 128 20.83 0.01 -1.20
CA ALA A 128 22.16 0.58 -1.08
C ALA A 128 23.10 0.03 -2.17
N THR A 129 24.29 0.61 -2.30
CA THR A 129 25.29 0.19 -3.30
C THR A 129 26.24 -0.86 -2.72
N ALA A 130 26.51 -1.91 -3.48
CA ALA A 130 27.55 -2.89 -3.17
C ALA A 130 28.95 -2.34 -3.50
N GLY A 131 29.91 -2.52 -2.59
CA GLY A 131 31.31 -2.14 -2.76
C GLY A 131 32.13 -3.15 -3.54
N GLU A 132 31.67 -4.40 -3.58
CA GLU A 132 32.24 -5.50 -4.33
C GLU A 132 31.13 -6.42 -4.86
N SER A 133 31.49 -7.47 -5.60
CA SER A 133 30.51 -8.46 -6.05
C SER A 133 30.06 -9.31 -4.87
N LEU A 134 28.76 -9.28 -4.57
CA LEU A 134 28.13 -9.98 -3.47
C LEU A 134 27.19 -11.06 -4.00
N THR A 135 26.97 -12.09 -3.20
CA THR A 135 25.93 -13.11 -3.39
C THR A 135 24.93 -13.05 -2.25
N ILE A 136 23.75 -13.61 -2.47
CA ILE A 136 22.73 -13.73 -1.44
C ILE A 136 23.26 -14.44 -0.19
N GLY A 137 22.74 -14.05 0.98
CA GLY A 137 23.13 -14.62 2.26
C GLY A 137 24.47 -14.13 2.78
N GLN A 138 25.21 -13.34 2.00
CA GLN A 138 26.50 -12.82 2.46
C GLN A 138 26.35 -11.68 3.47
N LEU A 139 27.06 -11.79 4.59
CA LEU A 139 27.15 -10.76 5.61
C LEU A 139 28.03 -9.60 5.14
N CYS A 140 27.46 -8.41 5.20
CA CYS A 140 28.09 -7.18 4.77
C CYS A 140 28.12 -6.15 5.89
N TYR A 141 29.07 -5.22 5.84
CA TYR A 141 29.15 -4.04 6.71
C TYR A 141 29.10 -2.76 5.89
N PHE A 142 28.48 -1.72 6.46
CA PHE A 142 28.43 -0.41 5.84
C PHE A 142 29.73 0.35 6.11
N LYS A 143 30.50 0.58 5.05
CA LYS A 143 31.79 1.27 5.13
C LYS A 143 31.62 2.78 4.96
N SER A 144 32.60 3.55 5.43
CA SER A 144 32.61 5.01 5.35
C SER A 144 32.62 5.58 3.92
N ASP A 145 32.78 4.74 2.89
CA ASP A 145 32.64 5.12 1.48
C ASP A 145 31.18 5.08 0.97
N GLY A 146 30.22 4.75 1.86
CA GLY A 146 28.80 4.74 1.55
C GLY A 146 28.30 3.44 0.90
N LYS A 147 29.10 2.38 0.91
CA LYS A 147 28.78 1.09 0.27
C LYS A 147 28.83 -0.07 1.28
N PHE A 148 28.15 -1.15 0.93
CA PHE A 148 28.24 -2.42 1.67
C PHE A 148 29.35 -3.30 1.12
N TRP A 149 30.23 -3.77 2.01
CA TRP A 149 31.37 -4.66 1.72
C TRP A 149 31.28 -5.90 2.59
N LEU A 150 31.97 -6.99 2.24
CA LEU A 150 31.96 -8.24 3.00
C LEU A 150 32.52 -8.03 4.41
N ALA A 151 31.80 -8.55 5.42
CA ALA A 151 32.27 -8.55 6.80
C ALA A 151 33.15 -9.77 7.06
N ASP A 152 34.24 -9.58 7.79
CA ASP A 152 35.25 -10.60 8.11
C ASP A 152 35.65 -10.53 9.58
N SER A 153 35.59 -11.66 10.28
CA SER A 153 35.93 -11.71 11.70
C SER A 153 37.41 -11.38 11.98
N ASP A 154 38.29 -11.58 10.99
CA ASP A 154 39.73 -11.27 11.11
C ASP A 154 40.03 -9.76 11.13
N ALA A 155 39.03 -8.95 10.78
CA ALA A 155 39.15 -7.51 10.63
C ALA A 155 38.08 -6.82 11.48
N VAL A 156 38.47 -6.42 12.68
CA VAL A 156 37.67 -5.66 13.66
C VAL A 156 36.93 -4.45 13.06
N ALA A 157 37.46 -3.80 12.03
CA ALA A 157 36.80 -2.67 11.37
C ALA A 157 35.57 -3.07 10.53
N THR A 158 35.51 -4.32 10.07
CA THR A 158 34.46 -4.85 9.22
C THR A 158 33.33 -5.51 10.01
N THR A 159 33.56 -5.79 11.30
CA THR A 159 32.56 -6.38 12.20
C THR A 159 31.91 -5.34 13.11
N LYS A 160 32.24 -4.06 12.93
CA LYS A 160 31.65 -2.92 13.65
C LYS A 160 30.65 -2.18 12.79
N GLY A 161 29.72 -1.52 13.46
CA GLY A 161 28.72 -0.68 12.82
C GLY A 161 27.56 -1.47 12.24
N MET A 162 26.96 -0.93 11.18
CA MET A 162 25.77 -1.45 10.54
C MET A 162 26.10 -2.68 9.72
N LEU A 163 25.51 -3.82 10.10
CA LEU A 163 25.59 -5.09 9.39
C LEU A 163 24.29 -5.35 8.63
N ALA A 164 24.41 -6.01 7.48
CA ALA A 164 23.28 -6.42 6.67
C ALA A 164 23.60 -7.71 5.89
N LEU A 165 22.57 -8.44 5.46
CA LEU A 165 22.74 -9.54 4.51
C LEU A 165 22.42 -9.06 3.09
N ALA A 166 23.24 -9.43 2.12
CA ALA A 166 22.88 -9.26 0.71
C ALA A 166 21.69 -10.18 0.37
N THR A 167 20.67 -9.66 -0.33
CA THR A 167 19.45 -10.42 -0.63
C THR A 167 19.40 -11.00 -2.05
N ALA A 168 20.48 -10.84 -2.81
CA ALA A 168 20.62 -11.30 -4.19
C ALA A 168 22.11 -11.28 -4.59
N THR A 169 22.42 -11.77 -5.78
CA THR A 169 23.69 -11.44 -6.43
C THR A 169 23.68 -9.98 -6.85
N ILE A 170 24.62 -9.19 -6.33
CA ILE A 170 24.74 -7.75 -6.59
C ILE A 170 26.16 -7.50 -7.09
N ALA A 171 26.31 -6.97 -8.30
CA ALA A 171 27.61 -6.61 -8.83
C ALA A 171 28.20 -5.40 -8.08
N ALA A 172 29.54 -5.31 -8.07
CA ALA A 172 30.23 -4.13 -7.56
C ALA A 172 29.66 -2.84 -8.17
N ASP A 173 29.63 -1.78 -7.37
CA ASP A 173 29.14 -0.44 -7.75
C ASP A 173 27.66 -0.40 -8.20
N THR A 174 26.88 -1.45 -7.91
CA THR A 174 25.47 -1.55 -8.29
C THR A 174 24.57 -1.45 -7.07
N ALA A 175 23.38 -0.84 -7.22
CA ALA A 175 22.38 -0.80 -6.17
C ALA A 175 21.68 -2.16 -6.03
N GLY A 176 21.43 -2.58 -4.80
CA GLY A 176 20.70 -3.79 -4.45
C GLY A 176 20.00 -3.64 -3.11
N ILE A 177 19.23 -4.67 -2.76
CA ILE A 177 18.52 -4.71 -1.48
C ILE A 177 19.36 -5.46 -0.46
N PHE A 178 19.39 -4.93 0.76
CA PHE A 178 20.10 -5.48 1.90
C PHE A 178 19.13 -5.68 3.07
N LEU A 179 19.17 -6.85 3.70
CA LEU A 179 18.35 -7.20 4.86
C LEU A 179 19.03 -6.74 6.16
N LEU A 180 18.36 -5.87 6.91
CA LEU A 180 18.85 -5.32 8.19
C LEU A 180 18.35 -6.11 9.40
N TYR A 181 17.17 -6.71 9.28
CA TYR A 181 16.57 -7.54 10.31
C TYR A 181 15.47 -8.40 9.68
N GLY A 182 15.48 -9.71 9.93
CA GLY A 182 14.41 -10.59 9.47
C GLY A 182 14.87 -12.00 9.14
N VAL A 183 14.20 -12.65 8.19
CA VAL A 183 14.42 -14.04 7.83
C VAL A 183 14.95 -14.10 6.40
N LEU A 184 15.99 -14.90 6.17
CA LEU A 184 16.52 -15.20 4.85
C LEU A 184 16.67 -16.71 4.69
N ARG A 185 16.26 -17.24 3.53
CA ARG A 185 16.41 -18.64 3.15
C ARG A 185 17.36 -18.76 1.96
N ASP A 186 18.26 -19.73 2.09
CA ASP A 186 19.18 -20.17 1.05
C ASP A 186 19.36 -21.68 1.22
N ASP A 187 18.98 -22.47 0.21
CA ASP A 187 19.01 -23.94 0.27
C ASP A 187 20.45 -24.51 0.29
N THR A 188 21.47 -23.66 0.13
CA THR A 188 22.88 -24.03 0.34
C THR A 188 23.30 -23.96 1.81
N PHE A 189 22.52 -23.30 2.66
CA PHE A 189 22.74 -23.33 4.11
C PHE A 189 22.46 -24.72 4.67
N ALA A 190 23.21 -25.09 5.70
CA ALA A 190 23.13 -26.40 6.33
C ALA A 190 23.40 -26.30 7.83
N TYR A 191 22.68 -25.41 8.51
CA TYR A 191 22.90 -25.15 9.94
C TYR A 191 22.05 -26.09 10.82
N THR A 192 22.52 -26.31 12.05
CA THR A 192 21.68 -26.96 13.07
C THR A 192 20.63 -25.95 13.56
N ILE A 193 19.36 -26.35 13.58
CA ILE A 193 18.25 -25.48 14.02
C ILE A 193 18.54 -24.95 15.44
N GLY A 194 18.40 -23.64 15.62
CA GLY A 194 18.68 -22.94 16.87
C GLY A 194 20.14 -22.61 17.12
N ALA A 195 21.07 -22.98 16.23
CA ALA A 195 22.48 -22.62 16.37
C ALA A 195 22.68 -21.10 16.27
N GLU A 196 23.58 -20.59 17.11
CA GLU A 196 24.14 -19.25 16.99
C GLU A 196 25.04 -19.18 15.76
N LEU A 197 24.90 -18.12 14.98
CA LEU A 197 25.73 -17.86 13.81
C LEU A 197 26.62 -16.65 14.07
N PHE A 198 27.90 -16.78 13.77
CA PHE A 198 28.95 -15.80 13.95
C PHE A 198 29.41 -15.24 12.62
N VAL A 199 30.13 -14.11 12.66
CA VAL A 199 30.96 -13.67 11.52
C VAL A 199 32.06 -14.70 11.29
N HIS A 200 32.31 -15.11 10.04
CA HIS A 200 33.38 -16.04 9.69
C HIS A 200 34.68 -15.30 9.33
N THR A 201 35.81 -16.02 9.39
CA THR A 201 37.15 -15.57 8.96
C THR A 201 37.33 -15.56 7.43
N THR A 202 36.27 -15.92 6.71
CA THR A 202 36.16 -15.74 5.27
C THR A 202 35.03 -14.77 5.09
N GLY A 203 35.36 -13.61 4.54
CA GLY A 203 34.41 -12.54 4.25
C GLY A 203 33.06 -13.03 3.76
N GLY A 204 32.00 -12.57 4.43
CA GLY A 204 30.62 -12.73 3.99
C GLY A 204 29.91 -14.00 4.41
N VAL A 205 30.56 -15.03 4.94
CA VAL A 205 29.85 -16.29 5.26
C VAL A 205 29.42 -16.29 6.73
N PRO A 206 28.13 -16.46 7.08
CA PRO A 206 27.75 -16.78 8.46
C PRO A 206 28.24 -18.18 8.85
N THR A 207 28.73 -18.36 10.08
CA THR A 207 29.23 -19.66 10.54
C THR A 207 28.64 -20.07 11.87
N ALA A 208 28.34 -21.37 12.03
CA ALA A 208 27.94 -21.94 13.32
C ALA A 208 29.14 -22.25 14.24
N THR A 209 30.37 -21.96 13.81
CA THR A 209 31.59 -22.15 14.60
C THR A 209 32.20 -20.81 14.95
N ALA A 210 32.26 -20.49 16.24
CA ALA A 210 32.86 -19.24 16.71
C ALA A 210 34.33 -19.13 16.25
N PRO A 211 34.76 -17.98 15.67
CA PRO A 211 36.16 -17.70 15.39
C PRO A 211 37.02 -17.78 16.66
N THR A 212 38.23 -18.35 16.55
CA THR A 212 39.14 -18.58 17.70
C THR A 212 40.54 -18.03 17.50
N GLY A 213 40.84 -17.46 16.33
CA GLY A 213 42.12 -16.84 16.03
C GLY A 213 42.36 -15.61 16.90
N LEU A 214 43.64 -15.31 17.12
CA LEU A 214 44.02 -14.09 17.84
C LEU A 214 43.65 -12.87 17.02
N GLY A 215 42.95 -11.92 17.64
CA GLY A 215 42.42 -10.74 16.94
C GLY A 215 41.08 -10.97 16.23
N ASP A 216 40.58 -12.21 16.20
CA ASP A 216 39.26 -12.50 15.64
C ASP A 216 38.15 -11.94 16.53
N VAL A 217 37.09 -11.47 15.88
CA VAL A 217 35.89 -10.98 16.55
C VAL A 217 34.85 -12.09 16.66
N GLN A 218 34.51 -12.47 17.90
CA GLN A 218 33.35 -13.32 18.17
C GLN A 218 32.11 -12.46 18.31
N ARG A 219 31.32 -12.38 17.23
CA ARG A 219 30.05 -11.66 17.20
C ARG A 219 28.96 -12.57 16.63
N ILE A 220 27.97 -12.89 17.44
CA ILE A 220 26.73 -13.52 16.99
C ILE A 220 26.01 -12.53 16.06
N ILE A 221 25.39 -12.99 14.98
CA ILE A 221 24.69 -12.13 14.01
C ILE A 221 23.31 -12.65 13.63
N ALA A 222 23.07 -13.94 13.85
CA ALA A 222 21.85 -14.61 13.45
C ALA A 222 21.65 -15.91 14.24
N HIS A 223 20.46 -16.49 14.12
CA HIS A 223 20.19 -17.87 14.54
C HIS A 223 19.63 -18.67 13.36
N ALA A 224 19.97 -19.95 13.26
CA ALA A 224 19.30 -20.86 12.34
C ALA A 224 17.83 -21.04 12.77
N PHE A 225 16.88 -20.60 11.94
CA PHE A 225 15.46 -20.60 12.26
C PHE A 225 14.61 -20.50 10.98
N PRO A 226 13.49 -21.23 10.85
CA PRO A 226 13.01 -22.30 11.72
C PRO A 226 13.51 -23.70 11.29
N ASN A 227 14.33 -23.77 10.23
CA ASN A 227 14.92 -24.99 9.66
C ASN A 227 16.42 -24.77 9.37
N ALA A 228 17.08 -25.76 8.77
CA ALA A 228 18.53 -25.73 8.50
C ALA A 228 18.96 -24.72 7.41
N ASP A 229 18.02 -24.39 6.52
CA ASP A 229 18.25 -23.61 5.30
C ASP A 229 17.89 -22.13 5.48
N THR A 230 17.43 -21.76 6.69
CA THR A 230 16.89 -20.45 6.98
C THR A 230 17.57 -19.85 8.19
N ILE A 231 17.93 -18.57 8.10
CA ILE A 231 18.50 -17.81 9.19
C ILE A 231 17.56 -16.68 9.57
N PHE A 232 17.40 -16.47 10.87
CA PHE A 232 16.85 -15.24 11.41
C PHE A 232 18.02 -14.30 11.68
N PHE A 233 18.17 -13.28 10.84
CA PHE A 233 19.14 -12.21 10.99
C PHE A 233 18.63 -11.17 11.98
N HIS A 234 19.34 -11.04 13.09
CA HIS A 234 19.11 -10.06 14.13
C HIS A 234 20.51 -9.63 14.62
N PRO A 235 21.14 -8.66 13.95
CA PRO A 235 22.47 -8.24 14.37
C PRO A 235 22.36 -7.72 15.81
N PRO A 236 23.15 -8.26 16.77
CA PRO A 236 23.06 -7.83 18.16
C PRO A 236 23.54 -6.40 18.31
N SER A 237 23.46 -5.89 19.55
CA SER A 237 24.03 -4.59 19.92
C SER A 237 25.48 -4.44 19.45
N ALA A 238 25.99 -3.22 19.45
CA ALA A 238 27.37 -2.94 19.05
C ALA A 238 28.44 -3.58 19.96
N ASP A 239 28.03 -4.37 20.97
CA ASP A 239 28.91 -5.08 21.88
C ASP A 239 29.52 -6.31 21.18
N TYR A 240 30.84 -6.42 21.23
CA TYR A 240 31.58 -7.56 20.68
C TYR A 240 32.73 -7.93 21.63
N VAL A 241 33.13 -9.20 21.61
CA VAL A 241 34.31 -9.68 22.33
C VAL A 241 35.46 -9.85 21.34
N GLU A 242 36.55 -9.14 21.62
CA GLU A 242 37.84 -9.34 20.94
C GLU A 242 38.68 -10.28 21.80
N ILE A 243 39.20 -11.35 21.20
CA ILE A 243 40.07 -12.29 21.90
C ILE A 243 41.44 -11.63 22.08
N LYS A 244 41.76 -11.24 23.32
CA LYS A 244 43.06 -10.68 23.71
C LYS A 244 43.85 -11.66 24.56
N VAL A 245 45.16 -11.67 24.35
CA VAL A 245 46.14 -12.40 25.17
C VAL A 245 46.32 -11.70 26.52
#